data_AF-A0A355EY70-F1
#
_entry.id   AF-A0A355EY70-F1
#
_cell.length_a   1.000
_cell.length_b   1.000
_cell.length_c   1.000
_cell.angle_alpha   90.00
_cell.angle_beta   90.00
_cell.angle_gamma   90.00
#
_symmetry.space_group_name_H-M   'P 1'
#
loop_
_entity.id
_entity.type
_entity.pdbx_description
1 polymer ?
#
loop_
_entity_poly.entity_id
_entity_poly.type
_entity_poly.pdbx_seq_one_letter_code
_entity_poly.pdbx_strand_id
1 'polypeptide(L)' 'EEGRAEGRAEGREEGRSEGRQEELRVSIRTICQAFEIELGAEREALLAGLGADELRALQARLLRERRWS' A
#
# COMPACT_ATOMS: atom_id res chain seq x y z
N GLU A 1 -28.74 -23.68 -1.31
CA GLU A 1 -28.88 -22.24 -0.96
C GLU A 1 -27.50 -21.74 -0.49
N GLU A 2 -26.44 -21.94 -1.30
CA GLU A 2 -25.05 -21.77 -0.84
C GLU A 2 -24.35 -20.49 -1.34
N GLY A 3 -24.79 -19.84 -2.43
CA GLY A 3 -24.04 -18.73 -3.04
C GLY A 3 -23.96 -17.41 -2.24
N ARG A 4 -24.67 -17.28 -1.10
CA ARG A 4 -24.67 -16.04 -0.29
C ARG A 4 -23.59 -15.99 0.79
N ALA A 5 -23.05 -17.14 1.20
CA ALA A 5 -22.06 -17.19 2.28
C ALA A 5 -20.64 -16.87 1.77
N GLU A 6 -20.27 -17.44 0.63
CA GLU A 6 -18.93 -17.30 0.02
C GLU A 6 -18.66 -15.85 -0.43
N GLY A 7 -19.59 -15.24 -1.18
CA GLY A 7 -19.42 -13.86 -1.66
C GLY A 7 -19.34 -12.78 -0.55
N ARG A 8 -19.75 -13.07 0.69
CA ARG A 8 -19.58 -12.16 1.83
C ARG A 8 -18.27 -12.34 2.58
N ALA A 9 -17.68 -13.53 2.54
CA ALA A 9 -16.39 -13.80 3.14
C ALA A 9 -15.29 -13.21 2.25
N GLU A 10 -15.33 -13.51 0.95
CA GLU A 10 -14.40 -12.99 -0.06
C GLU A 10 -14.45 -11.46 -0.13
N GLY A 11 -15.64 -10.86 -0.26
CA GLY A 11 -15.77 -9.40 -0.33
C GLY A 11 -15.33 -8.64 0.94
N ARG A 12 -15.33 -9.28 2.12
CA ARG A 12 -14.78 -8.68 3.36
C ARG A 12 -13.28 -8.88 3.51
N GLU A 13 -12.73 -9.94 2.96
CA GLU A 13 -11.30 -10.22 3.01
C GLU A 13 -10.57 -9.35 1.98
N GLU A 14 -11.09 -9.28 0.75
CA GLU A 14 -10.61 -8.41 -0.31
C GLU A 14 -10.73 -6.93 0.09
N GLY A 15 -11.89 -6.48 0.57
CA GLY A 15 -12.08 -5.08 0.98
C GLY A 15 -11.18 -4.64 2.15
N ARG A 16 -10.81 -5.57 3.05
CA ARG A 16 -9.81 -5.27 4.11
C ARG A 16 -8.38 -5.31 3.57
N SER A 17 -8.09 -6.16 2.60
CA SER A 17 -6.76 -6.25 1.99
C SER A 17 -6.47 -5.00 1.15
N GLU A 18 -7.40 -4.61 0.29
CA GLU A 18 -7.33 -3.40 -0.53
C GLU A 18 -7.28 -2.14 0.33
N GLY A 19 -8.13 -2.05 1.36
CA GLY A 19 -8.11 -0.93 2.30
C GLY A 19 -6.76 -0.74 2.98
N ARG A 20 -6.14 -1.85 3.45
CA ARG A 20 -4.80 -1.80 4.06
C ARG A 20 -3.71 -1.41 3.06
N GLN A 21 -3.82 -1.86 1.81
CA GLN A 21 -2.85 -1.47 0.77
C GLN A 21 -2.94 0.03 0.48
N GLU A 22 -4.15 0.57 0.34
CA GLU A 22 -4.31 2.00 0.06
C GLU A 22 -3.83 2.86 1.23
N GLU A 23 -4.14 2.48 2.47
CA GLU A 23 -3.61 3.18 3.66
C GLU A 23 -2.07 3.20 3.68
N LEU A 24 -1.42 2.09 3.32
CA LEU A 24 0.04 2.03 3.22
C LEU A 24 0.59 2.91 2.10
N ARG A 25 -0.06 2.94 0.92
CA ARG A 25 0.33 3.82 -0.19
C ARG A 25 0.22 5.29 0.21
N VAL A 26 -0.89 5.68 0.82
CA VAL A 26 -1.08 7.04 1.36
C VAL A 26 0.01 7.37 2.38
N SER A 27 0.30 6.46 3.32
CA SER A 27 1.35 6.69 4.31
C SER A 27 2.74 6.86 3.67
N ILE A 28 3.08 6.05 2.66
CA ILE A 28 4.34 6.19 1.92
C ILE A 28 4.41 7.54 1.21
N ARG A 29 3.33 8.00 0.57
CA ARG A 29 3.25 9.34 -0.03
C ARG A 29 3.49 10.43 1.00
N THR A 30 2.86 10.33 2.17
CA THR A 30 3.06 11.28 3.29
C THR A 30 4.50 11.29 3.78
N ILE A 31 5.14 10.13 3.94
CA ILE A 31 6.55 10.02 4.35
C ILE A 31 7.46 10.67 3.30
N CYS A 32 7.22 10.38 2.01
CA CYS A 32 8.01 10.97 0.94
C CYS A 32 7.85 12.50 0.92
N GLN A 33 6.63 13.02 1.08
CA GLN A 33 6.40 14.45 1.21
C GLN A 33 7.12 15.06 2.42
N ALA A 34 7.04 14.42 3.59
CA ALA A 34 7.65 14.90 4.82
C ALA A 34 9.19 14.90 4.77
N PHE A 35 9.79 14.02 3.98
CA PHE A 35 11.24 13.94 3.77
C PHE A 35 11.68 14.57 2.45
N GLU A 36 10.79 15.27 1.75
CA GLU A 36 11.06 15.92 0.46
C GLU A 36 11.64 14.93 -0.60
N ILE A 37 11.21 13.66 -0.54
CA ILE A 37 11.55 12.61 -1.49
C ILE A 37 10.59 12.70 -2.68
N GLU A 38 11.14 12.87 -3.88
CA GLU A 38 10.36 12.96 -5.11
C GLU A 38 9.72 11.60 -5.49
N LEU A 39 8.39 11.53 -5.52
CA LEU A 39 7.62 10.40 -6.06
C LEU A 39 7.23 10.73 -7.50
N GLY A 40 8.17 10.60 -8.44
CA GLY A 40 7.83 10.71 -9.86
C GLY A 40 6.81 9.65 -10.29
N ALA A 41 6.27 9.78 -11.52
CA ALA A 41 5.23 8.89 -12.05
C ALA A 41 5.61 7.39 -12.01
N GLU A 42 6.89 7.06 -12.21
CA GLU A 42 7.41 5.69 -12.13
C GLU A 42 7.25 5.09 -10.72
N ARG A 43 7.53 5.89 -9.68
CA ARG A 43 7.44 5.43 -8.28
C ARG A 43 5.98 5.27 -7.85
N GLU A 44 5.10 6.17 -8.29
CA GLU A 44 3.64 6.01 -8.10
C GLU A 44 3.10 4.75 -8.79
N ALA A 45 3.53 4.48 -10.03
CA ALA A 45 3.17 3.25 -10.74
C ALA A 45 3.69 2.00 -10.02
N LEU A 46 4.91 2.06 -9.47
CA LEU A 46 5.46 0.98 -8.65
C LEU A 46 4.59 0.74 -7.41
N LEU A 47 4.23 1.79 -6.66
CA LEU A 47 3.35 1.68 -5.48
C LEU A 47 2.00 1.04 -5.81
N ALA A 48 1.42 1.36 -6.97
CA ALA A 48 0.16 0.77 -7.41
C ALA A 48 0.26 -0.75 -7.64
N GLY A 49 1.43 -1.25 -8.06
CA GLY A 49 1.69 -2.67 -8.29
C GLY A 49 2.12 -3.47 -7.05
N LEU A 50 2.55 -2.80 -5.97
CA LEU A 50 3.03 -3.48 -4.76
C LEU A 50 1.88 -4.07 -3.92
N GLY A 51 2.14 -5.27 -3.38
CA GLY A 51 1.32 -5.90 -2.37
C GLY A 51 1.52 -5.29 -0.97
N ALA A 52 0.64 -5.65 -0.03
CA ALA A 52 0.63 -5.08 1.32
C ALA A 52 1.96 -5.27 2.10
N ASP A 53 2.62 -6.41 1.93
CA ASP A 53 3.88 -6.70 2.63
C ASP A 53 5.07 -5.94 2.04
N GLU A 54 5.09 -5.78 0.72
CA GLU A 54 6.10 -4.98 0.02
C GLU A 54 5.95 -3.50 0.37
N LEU A 55 4.71 -3.00 0.43
CA LEU A 55 4.39 -1.64 0.89
C LEU A 55 4.85 -1.43 2.34
N ARG A 56 4.60 -2.38 3.26
CA ARG A 56 5.10 -2.31 4.64
C ARG A 56 6.63 -2.27 4.70
N ALA A 57 7.30 -3.12 3.93
CA ALA A 57 8.76 -3.16 3.89
C ALA A 57 9.34 -1.83 3.35
N LEU A 58 8.73 -1.28 2.29
CA LEU A 58 9.10 0.01 1.72
C LEU A 58 8.89 1.15 2.71
N GLN A 59 7.74 1.20 3.39
CA GLN A 59 7.45 2.19 4.43
C GLN A 59 8.51 2.17 5.54
N ALA A 60 8.84 1.00 6.08
CA ALA A 60 9.85 0.85 7.12
C ALA A 60 11.25 1.29 6.62
N ARG A 61 11.59 0.97 5.37
CA ARG A 61 12.84 1.40 4.75
C ARG A 61 12.90 2.92 4.59
N LEU A 62 11.84 3.54 4.11
CA LEU A 62 11.75 5.00 3.95
C LEU A 62 11.88 5.73 5.29
N LEU A 63 11.27 5.21 6.36
CA LEU A 63 11.43 5.78 7.70
C LEU A 63 12.86 5.67 8.23
N ARG A 64 13.53 4.55 7.93
CA ARG A 64 14.91 4.29 8.39
C ARG A 64 15.94 5.09 7.59
N GLU A 65 15.81 5.09 6.27
CA GLU A 65 16.84 5.60 5.35
C GLU A 65 16.54 7.02 4.86
N ARG A 66 15.31 7.49 5.02
CA ARG A 66 14.82 8.81 4.60
C ARG A 66 15.11 9.15 3.14
N ARG A 67 15.19 8.11 2.30
CA ARG A 67 15.47 8.21 0.87
C ARG A 67 14.85 7.04 0.13
N TRP A 68 14.49 7.26 -1.12
CA TRP A 68 14.06 6.20 -2.02
C TRP A 68 15.29 5.46 -2.57
N SER A 69 15.63 4.33 -1.95
CA SER A 69 16.68 3.40 -2.40
C SER A 69 16.06 2.09 -2.88
#